data_AF-A0A4U2ZCA6-F1
#
_entry.id   AF-A0A4U2ZCA6-F1
#
_cell.length_a   1.000
_cell.length_b   1.000
_cell.length_c   1.000
_cell.angle_alpha   90.00
_cell.angle_beta   90.00
_cell.angle_gamma   90.00
#
_symmetry.space_group_name_H-M   'P 1'
#
loop_
_entity.id
_entity.type
_entity.pdbx_description
1 polymer ?
#
loop_
_entity_poly.entity_id
_entity_poly.type
_entity_poly.pdbx_seq_one_letter_code
_entity_poly.pdbx_strand_id
1 'polypeptide(L)'
;TAYMITDMLRSVVTSGTGTSANVASLDVAGKTGTTNYSSKQLAQYGIPESATRDSWFAGYTPQYTMAVWTGYTKDGKDEYISSKNTKIAQLIFKEMMSEMATDKSRFKMPSSVIQEGSELRIKGEKRDSSPNTSVPDTTEQPKQDQQQKTEEEKNQEELKKQEELKKQEEQKKQDELKKQEELKKQEEQKKQDELNKQNEQNNGNGQGNTTPPNN
;
A
#
# COMPACT_ATOMS: atom_id res chain seq x y z
N THR A 1 -6.37 7.74 -23.58
CA THR A 1 -5.92 7.52 -22.19
C THR A 1 -7.06 7.29 -21.21
N ALA A 2 -8.08 8.16 -21.11
CA ALA A 2 -9.17 8.02 -20.11
C ALA A 2 -9.80 6.62 -20.05
N TYR A 3 -10.21 6.07 -21.21
CA TYR A 3 -10.83 4.72 -21.26
C TYR A 3 -9.91 3.61 -20.75
N MET A 4 -8.60 3.68 -21.00
CA MET A 4 -7.65 2.65 -20.54
C MET A 4 -7.50 2.67 -19.02
N ILE A 5 -7.47 3.86 -18.39
CA ILE A 5 -7.47 3.97 -16.92
C ILE A 5 -8.78 3.43 -16.35
N THR A 6 -9.91 3.79 -16.95
CA THR A 6 -11.22 3.26 -16.55
C THR A 6 -11.26 1.74 -16.65
N ASP A 7 -10.70 1.15 -17.70
CA ASP A 7 -10.60 -0.29 -17.85
C ASP A 7 -9.80 -0.95 -16.72
N MET A 8 -8.61 -0.42 -16.42
CA MET A 8 -7.80 -0.90 -15.29
C MET A 8 -8.53 -0.75 -13.94
N LEU A 9 -9.25 0.34 -13.73
CA LEU A 9 -9.98 0.61 -12.49
C LEU A 9 -11.29 -0.17 -12.37
N ARG A 10 -11.86 -0.67 -13.47
CA ARG A 10 -12.95 -1.67 -13.42
C ARG A 10 -12.47 -2.95 -12.74
N SER A 11 -11.26 -3.42 -13.08
CA SER A 11 -10.66 -4.61 -12.46
C SER A 11 -10.52 -4.51 -10.95
N VAL A 12 -10.24 -3.31 -10.40
CA VAL A 12 -10.19 -3.09 -8.95
C VAL A 12 -11.52 -3.41 -8.27
N VAL A 13 -12.64 -3.13 -8.95
CA VAL A 13 -13.99 -3.30 -8.44
C VAL A 13 -14.56 -4.68 -8.76
N THR A 14 -14.11 -5.34 -9.82
CA THR A 14 -14.60 -6.69 -10.19
C THR A 14 -13.85 -7.81 -9.49
N SER A 15 -12.53 -7.68 -9.32
CA SER A 15 -11.67 -8.75 -8.78
C SER A 15 -10.55 -8.26 -7.86
N GLY A 16 -10.43 -6.95 -7.66
CA GLY A 16 -9.36 -6.36 -6.85
C GLY A 16 -9.78 -5.99 -5.42
N THR A 17 -9.16 -4.93 -4.91
CA THR A 17 -9.36 -4.47 -3.52
C THR A 17 -10.69 -3.74 -3.29
N GLY A 18 -11.37 -3.32 -4.35
CA GLY A 18 -12.60 -2.52 -4.34
C GLY A 18 -13.89 -3.31 -4.54
N THR A 19 -13.85 -4.64 -4.41
CA THR A 19 -15.00 -5.51 -4.74
C THR A 19 -16.27 -5.21 -3.96
N SER A 20 -16.17 -4.68 -2.75
CA SER A 20 -17.35 -4.31 -1.95
C SER A 20 -18.11 -3.11 -2.52
N ALA A 21 -17.50 -2.33 -3.42
CA ALA A 21 -18.14 -1.20 -4.09
C ALA A 21 -18.90 -1.59 -5.37
N ASN A 22 -18.87 -2.88 -5.76
CA ASN A 22 -19.52 -3.32 -7.00
C ASN A 22 -21.04 -3.22 -6.89
N VAL A 23 -21.65 -2.53 -7.87
CA VAL A 23 -23.08 -2.46 -8.11
C VAL A 23 -23.34 -3.19 -9.44
N ALA A 24 -23.97 -4.36 -9.39
CA ALA A 24 -24.07 -5.26 -10.54
C ALA A 24 -24.74 -4.65 -11.78
N SER A 25 -25.61 -3.64 -11.61
CA SER A 25 -26.33 -2.97 -12.69
C SER A 25 -25.62 -1.76 -13.30
N LEU A 26 -24.43 -1.38 -12.80
CA LEU A 26 -23.70 -0.18 -13.20
C LEU A 26 -22.27 -0.52 -13.68
N ASP A 27 -21.75 0.21 -14.67
CA ASP A 27 -20.34 0.12 -15.08
C ASP A 27 -19.49 0.98 -14.12
N VAL A 28 -19.09 0.38 -12.98
CA VAL A 28 -18.32 1.06 -11.93
C VAL A 28 -16.83 0.87 -12.14
N ALA A 29 -16.09 1.97 -12.14
CA ALA A 29 -14.63 1.99 -12.02
C ALA A 29 -14.24 2.71 -10.73
N GLY A 30 -13.19 2.28 -10.04
CA GLY A 30 -12.77 2.97 -8.82
C GLY A 30 -11.48 2.48 -8.23
N LYS A 31 -11.02 3.20 -7.20
CA LYS A 31 -9.78 2.91 -6.50
C LYS A 31 -9.97 3.02 -4.99
N THR A 32 -9.32 2.11 -4.29
CA THR A 32 -9.20 2.09 -2.84
C THR A 32 -7.97 2.88 -2.38
N GLY A 33 -8.04 3.43 -1.16
CA GLY A 33 -6.91 4.02 -0.46
C GLY A 33 -6.93 3.68 1.02
N THR A 34 -5.75 3.52 1.62
CA THR A 34 -5.57 3.32 3.06
C THR A 34 -4.31 4.04 3.53
N THR A 35 -4.32 4.55 4.76
CA THR A 35 -3.12 5.09 5.42
C THR A 35 -2.87 4.36 6.74
N ASN A 36 -1.62 4.34 7.17
CA ASN A 36 -1.20 3.69 8.41
C ASN A 36 -0.89 4.71 9.49
N TYR A 37 -0.88 4.26 10.75
CA TYR A 37 -0.28 5.00 11.85
C TYR A 37 1.25 4.89 11.81
N SER A 38 1.94 5.91 12.34
CA SER A 38 3.38 5.80 12.60
C SER A 38 3.66 4.92 13.82
N SER A 39 4.86 4.32 13.90
CA SER A 39 5.26 3.50 15.06
C SER A 39 5.18 4.26 16.39
N LYS A 40 5.43 5.58 16.37
CA LYS A 40 5.27 6.44 17.56
C LYS A 40 3.82 6.52 18.01
N GLN A 41 2.88 6.68 17.09
CA GLN A 41 1.44 6.73 17.42
C GLN A 41 0.94 5.37 17.91
N LEU A 42 1.37 4.28 17.29
CA LEU A 42 1.04 2.93 17.75
C LEU A 42 1.46 2.71 19.21
N ALA A 43 2.69 3.07 19.56
CA ALA A 43 3.20 2.95 20.93
C ALA A 43 2.51 3.93 21.90
N GLN A 44 2.31 5.19 21.48
CA GLN A 44 1.71 6.23 22.33
C GLN A 44 0.27 5.92 22.71
N TYR A 45 -0.52 5.39 21.76
CA TYR A 45 -1.96 5.17 21.96
C TYR A 45 -2.32 3.70 22.18
N GLY A 46 -1.34 2.79 22.16
CA GLY A 46 -1.58 1.35 22.32
C GLY A 46 -2.42 0.76 21.19
N ILE A 47 -2.26 1.27 19.97
CA ILE A 47 -3.00 0.85 18.77
C ILE A 47 -2.28 -0.37 18.15
N PRO A 48 -3.00 -1.40 17.68
CA PRO A 48 -2.38 -2.56 17.04
C PRO A 48 -1.74 -2.22 15.68
N GLU A 49 -0.69 -2.94 15.29
CA GLU A 49 0.01 -2.71 14.00
C GLU A 49 -0.88 -2.91 12.76
N SER A 50 -1.95 -3.71 12.88
CA SER A 50 -2.91 -3.95 11.80
C SER A 50 -3.94 -2.81 11.64
N ALA A 51 -3.86 -1.77 12.47
CA ALA A 51 -4.76 -0.63 12.43
C ALA A 51 -4.53 0.25 11.20
N THR A 52 -5.63 0.66 10.58
CA THR A 52 -5.68 1.65 9.51
C THR A 52 -6.17 2.97 10.09
N ARG A 53 -5.57 4.09 9.69
CA ARG A 53 -5.99 5.42 10.13
C ARG A 53 -7.10 5.98 9.24
N ASP A 54 -6.84 6.00 7.93
CA ASP A 54 -7.79 6.48 6.92
C ASP A 54 -8.14 5.36 5.94
N SER A 55 -9.41 5.28 5.54
CA SER A 55 -9.85 4.42 4.45
C SER A 55 -10.71 5.18 3.45
N TRP A 56 -10.41 5.00 2.16
CA TRP A 56 -11.01 5.74 1.06
C TRP A 56 -11.54 4.80 -0.01
N PHE A 57 -12.62 5.22 -0.66
CA PHE A 57 -13.02 4.72 -1.96
C PHE A 57 -13.38 5.89 -2.88
N ALA A 58 -12.68 6.02 -4.00
CA ALA A 58 -13.01 6.98 -5.04
C ALA A 58 -13.45 6.20 -6.29
N GLY A 59 -14.71 6.34 -6.67
CA GLY A 59 -15.31 5.60 -7.77
C GLY A 59 -16.19 6.47 -8.64
N TYR A 60 -16.48 5.98 -9.84
CA TYR A 60 -17.28 6.68 -10.82
C TYR A 60 -17.98 5.72 -11.79
N THR A 61 -19.11 6.20 -12.31
CA THR A 61 -19.90 5.63 -13.42
C THR A 61 -19.92 6.65 -14.57
N PRO A 62 -20.52 6.35 -15.73
CA PRO A 62 -20.70 7.37 -16.78
C PRO A 62 -21.52 8.59 -16.33
N GLN A 63 -22.33 8.47 -15.27
CA GLN A 63 -23.22 9.53 -14.78
C GLN A 63 -22.65 10.29 -13.58
N TYR A 64 -22.00 9.61 -12.64
CA TYR A 64 -21.58 10.21 -11.36
C TYR A 64 -20.16 9.81 -10.95
N THR A 65 -19.52 10.72 -10.21
CA THR A 65 -18.25 10.48 -9.50
C THR A 65 -18.47 10.72 -8.01
N MET A 66 -17.95 9.85 -7.16
CA MET A 66 -18.03 9.98 -5.71
C MET A 66 -16.73 9.53 -5.04
N ALA A 67 -16.30 10.29 -4.05
CA ALA A 67 -15.22 9.91 -3.15
C ALA A 67 -15.76 9.85 -1.73
N VAL A 68 -15.52 8.72 -1.06
CA VAL A 68 -15.91 8.48 0.32
C VAL A 68 -14.65 8.29 1.15
N TRP A 69 -14.57 9.01 2.27
CA TRP A 69 -13.55 8.85 3.30
C TRP A 69 -14.18 8.34 4.59
N THR A 70 -13.44 7.50 5.30
CA THR A 70 -13.77 7.06 6.64
C THR A 70 -12.52 7.10 7.51
N GLY A 71 -12.69 7.53 8.76
CA GLY A 71 -11.65 7.66 9.76
C GLY A 71 -12.20 8.22 11.06
N TYR A 72 -11.37 8.23 12.09
CA TYR A 72 -11.70 8.84 13.38
C TYR A 72 -11.15 10.27 13.43
N THR A 73 -11.80 11.13 14.21
CA THR A 73 -11.39 12.53 14.36
C THR A 73 -10.14 12.69 15.24
N LYS A 74 -9.86 11.70 16.09
CA LYS A 74 -8.75 11.66 17.04
C LYS A 74 -8.09 10.29 17.00
N ASP A 75 -6.84 10.26 17.45
CA ASP A 75 -6.10 9.03 17.65
C ASP A 75 -6.32 8.54 19.10
N GLY A 76 -6.59 7.26 19.25
CA GLY A 76 -6.87 6.65 20.54
C GLY A 76 -6.85 5.13 20.44
N LYS A 77 -6.78 4.47 21.60
CA LYS A 77 -6.65 3.01 21.70
C LYS A 77 -7.71 2.25 20.91
N ASP A 78 -8.93 2.77 20.88
CA ASP A 78 -10.08 2.18 20.18
C ASP A 78 -10.55 3.03 18.97
N GLU A 79 -9.83 4.11 18.64
CA GLU A 79 -10.17 5.08 17.59
C GLU A 79 -9.37 4.78 16.31
N TYR A 80 -9.52 3.56 15.79
CA TYR A 80 -8.85 3.11 14.59
C TYR A 80 -9.74 2.23 13.71
N ILE A 81 -9.43 2.17 12.42
CA ILE A 81 -10.14 1.31 11.46
C ILE A 81 -9.48 -0.06 11.48
N SER A 82 -10.23 -1.08 11.91
CA SER A 82 -9.78 -2.48 11.79
C SER A 82 -9.72 -2.91 10.32
N SER A 83 -8.92 -3.93 10.00
CA SER A 83 -8.82 -4.44 8.63
C SER A 83 -10.17 -4.82 8.03
N LYS A 84 -11.11 -5.33 8.84
CA LYS A 84 -12.49 -5.65 8.42
C LYS A 84 -13.31 -4.41 8.07
N ASN A 85 -13.08 -3.31 8.79
CA ASN A 85 -13.82 -2.06 8.64
C ASN A 85 -13.29 -1.16 7.52
N THR A 86 -12.16 -1.49 6.89
CA THR A 86 -11.64 -0.78 5.69
C THR A 86 -12.58 -0.84 4.48
N LYS A 87 -13.64 -1.64 4.54
CA LYS A 87 -14.65 -1.74 3.48
C LYS A 87 -15.80 -0.74 3.63
N ILE A 88 -15.92 -0.03 4.76
CA ILE A 88 -17.05 0.87 5.01
C ILE A 88 -17.19 1.93 3.92
N ALA A 89 -16.09 2.57 3.49
CA ALA A 89 -16.13 3.56 2.40
C ALA A 89 -16.70 2.98 1.08
N GLN A 90 -16.38 1.72 0.78
CA GLN A 90 -16.88 1.02 -0.40
C GLN A 90 -18.37 0.71 -0.30
N LEU A 91 -18.83 0.30 0.89
CA LEU A 91 -20.24 0.00 1.15
C LEU A 91 -21.11 1.25 1.09
N ILE A 92 -20.65 2.38 1.63
CA ILE A 92 -21.34 3.67 1.51
C ILE A 92 -21.45 4.08 0.04
N PHE A 93 -20.36 3.98 -0.73
CA PHE A 93 -20.40 4.25 -2.17
C PHE A 93 -21.43 3.37 -2.88
N LYS A 94 -21.42 2.05 -2.60
CA LYS A 94 -22.33 1.09 -3.21
C LYS A 94 -23.78 1.44 -2.94
N GLU A 95 -24.12 1.74 -1.69
CA GLU A 95 -25.47 2.11 -1.28
C GLU A 95 -25.94 3.36 -2.01
N MET A 96 -25.16 4.43 -1.93
CA MET A 96 -25.51 5.71 -2.53
C MET A 96 -25.65 5.63 -4.06
N MET A 97 -24.75 4.91 -4.74
CA MET A 97 -24.83 4.72 -6.19
C MET A 97 -26.01 3.83 -6.59
N SER A 98 -26.38 2.83 -5.77
CA SER A 98 -27.54 1.97 -6.05
C SER A 98 -28.84 2.76 -6.04
N GLU A 99 -28.95 3.77 -5.17
CA GLU A 99 -30.12 4.63 -5.05
C GLU A 99 -30.16 5.77 -6.09
N MET A 100 -29.01 6.41 -6.35
CA MET A 100 -28.99 7.64 -7.14
C MET A 100 -28.67 7.45 -8.62
N ALA A 101 -27.88 6.44 -8.99
CA ALA A 101 -27.45 6.27 -10.38
C ALA A 101 -28.53 5.56 -11.21
N THR A 102 -29.00 6.25 -12.24
CA THR A 102 -30.05 5.76 -13.14
C THR A 102 -29.49 5.30 -14.48
N ASP A 103 -28.33 5.82 -14.89
CA ASP A 103 -27.69 5.45 -16.14
C ASP A 103 -26.96 4.11 -16.01
N LYS A 104 -27.43 3.12 -16.78
CA LYS A 104 -26.85 1.77 -16.89
C LYS A 104 -25.90 1.64 -18.08
N SER A 105 -25.57 2.74 -18.74
CA SER A 105 -24.62 2.76 -19.84
C SER A 105 -23.22 2.34 -19.39
N ARG A 106 -22.39 1.98 -20.37
CA ARG A 106 -20.99 1.64 -20.17
C ARG A 106 -20.08 2.73 -20.72
N PHE A 107 -18.88 2.83 -20.18
CA PHE A 107 -17.87 3.71 -20.77
C PHE A 107 -17.60 3.29 -22.22
N LYS A 108 -17.60 4.26 -23.14
CA LYS A 108 -17.40 4.01 -24.57
C LYS A 108 -15.91 3.96 -24.88
N MET A 109 -15.47 2.84 -25.47
CA MET A 109 -14.11 2.73 -25.99
C MET A 109 -13.94 3.64 -27.21
N PRO A 110 -12.96 4.56 -27.22
CA PRO A 110 -12.70 5.39 -28.40
C PRO A 110 -11.98 4.58 -29.49
N SER A 111 -12.16 4.96 -30.75
CA SER A 111 -11.53 4.30 -31.92
C SER A 111 -9.99 4.37 -31.94
N SER A 112 -9.41 5.26 -31.13
CA SER A 112 -7.98 5.37 -30.92
C SER A 112 -7.42 4.27 -30.00
N VAL A 113 -8.27 3.47 -29.36
CA VAL A 113 -7.89 2.36 -28.48
C VAL A 113 -8.29 1.04 -29.13
N ILE A 114 -7.39 0.07 -29.11
CA ILE A 114 -7.62 -1.30 -29.56
C ILE A 114 -7.37 -2.26 -28.40
N GLN A 115 -8.07 -3.40 -28.41
CA GLN A 115 -7.84 -4.50 -27.47
C GLN A 115 -7.05 -5.59 -28.18
N GLU A 116 -5.92 -6.00 -27.60
CA GLU A 116 -5.08 -7.10 -28.06
C GLU A 116 -4.95 -8.12 -26.92
N GLY A 117 -5.62 -9.27 -27.04
CA GLY A 117 -5.71 -10.22 -25.94
C GLY A 117 -6.36 -9.61 -24.70
N SER A 118 -5.63 -9.58 -23.58
CA SER A 118 -6.08 -9.03 -22.29
C SER A 118 -5.64 -7.59 -22.04
N GLU A 119 -4.98 -6.93 -22.99
CA GLU A 119 -4.44 -5.58 -22.83
C GLU A 119 -5.07 -4.58 -23.81
N LEU A 120 -5.14 -3.32 -23.38
CA LEU A 120 -5.55 -2.20 -24.24
C LEU A 120 -4.32 -1.43 -24.73
N ARG A 121 -4.35 -0.99 -25.99
CA ARG A 121 -3.27 -0.21 -26.62
C ARG A 121 -3.82 0.96 -27.41
N ILE A 122 -2.97 1.95 -27.67
CA ILE A 122 -3.28 3.04 -28.60
C ILE A 122 -3.01 2.57 -30.04
N LYS A 123 -3.98 2.79 -30.92
CA LYS A 123 -3.90 2.40 -32.34
C LYS A 123 -2.74 3.15 -33.02
N GLY A 124 -1.81 2.39 -33.63
CA GLY A 124 -0.69 2.94 -34.39
C GLY A 124 0.56 3.29 -33.56
N GLU A 125 0.54 3.09 -32.25
CA GLU A 125 1.75 3.22 -31.43
C GLU A 125 2.63 1.96 -31.54
N LYS A 126 3.93 2.18 -31.68
CA LYS A 126 4.92 1.10 -31.72
C LYS A 126 5.01 0.41 -30.37
N ARG A 127 5.33 -0.88 -30.38
CA ARG A 127 5.67 -1.60 -29.13
C ARG A 127 6.96 -1.00 -28.57
N ASP A 128 6.91 -0.55 -27.32
CA ASP A 128 8.14 -0.52 -26.52
C ASP A 128 8.56 -1.97 -26.29
N SER A 129 9.83 -2.25 -26.59
CA SER A 129 10.46 -3.56 -26.42
C SER A 129 10.61 -3.89 -24.94
N SER A 130 9.51 -4.18 -24.25
CA SER A 130 9.55 -4.71 -22.88
C SER A 130 9.77 -6.23 -22.95
N PRO A 131 10.56 -6.85 -22.05
CA PRO A 131 11.24 -8.13 -22.32
C PRO A 131 10.35 -9.38 -22.35
N ASN A 132 9.03 -9.23 -22.21
CA ASN A 132 8.15 -10.38 -22.09
C ASN A 132 6.96 -10.26 -23.03
N THR A 133 7.19 -10.47 -24.32
CA THR A 133 6.10 -10.83 -25.24
C THR A 133 6.62 -11.57 -26.46
N SER A 134 6.86 -12.88 -26.31
CA SER A 134 6.75 -13.79 -27.44
C SER A 134 5.27 -13.91 -27.80
N VAL A 135 4.82 -13.15 -28.79
CA VAL A 135 3.57 -13.45 -29.51
C VAL A 135 3.96 -13.67 -30.97
N PRO A 136 3.80 -14.89 -31.53
CA PRO A 136 3.96 -15.10 -32.96
C PRO A 136 2.84 -14.38 -33.70
N ASP A 137 3.23 -13.63 -34.73
CA ASP A 137 2.34 -13.04 -35.72
C ASP A 137 1.78 -14.17 -36.61
N THR A 138 0.49 -14.48 -36.51
CA THR A 138 -0.21 -15.24 -37.56
C THR A 138 -1.71 -14.99 -37.54
N THR A 139 -2.19 -14.37 -38.61
CA THR A 139 -3.55 -14.48 -39.17
C THR A 139 -3.99 -15.94 -39.24
N GLU A 140 -5.06 -16.30 -38.52
CA GLU A 140 -6.18 -17.20 -38.93
C GLU A 140 -6.97 -17.71 -37.70
N GLN A 141 -8.30 -17.72 -37.79
CA GLN A 141 -9.24 -18.37 -36.87
C GLN A 141 -9.76 -19.67 -37.50
N PRO A 142 -10.45 -20.59 -36.78
CA PRO A 142 -10.45 -20.88 -35.33
C PRO A 142 -10.43 -22.41 -35.03
N LYS A 143 -9.86 -22.85 -33.90
CA LYS A 143 -10.28 -24.10 -33.21
C LYS A 143 -10.20 -23.97 -31.69
N GLN A 144 -11.30 -24.34 -31.06
CA GLN A 144 -11.51 -24.51 -29.61
C GLN A 144 -10.60 -25.62 -29.04
N ASP A 145 -10.44 -25.62 -27.71
CA ASP A 145 -9.76 -26.63 -26.87
C ASP A 145 -8.29 -26.41 -26.48
N GLN A 146 -7.91 -25.22 -25.94
CA GLN A 146 -6.71 -25.11 -25.07
C GLN A 146 -6.83 -24.11 -23.90
N GLN A 147 -8.03 -23.74 -23.44
CA GLN A 147 -8.18 -22.66 -22.44
C GLN A 147 -7.94 -23.03 -20.97
N GLN A 148 -7.64 -24.29 -20.62
CA GLN A 148 -7.46 -24.70 -19.22
C GLN A 148 -6.01 -24.76 -18.71
N LYS A 149 -4.99 -24.58 -19.57
CA LYS A 149 -3.58 -24.69 -19.12
C LYS A 149 -2.90 -23.36 -18.76
N THR A 150 -3.47 -22.23 -19.17
CA THR A 150 -2.80 -20.92 -19.07
C THR A 150 -3.17 -20.11 -17.82
N GLU A 151 -4.33 -20.39 -17.19
CA GLU A 151 -4.77 -19.70 -15.97
C GLU A 151 -4.08 -20.22 -14.69
N GLU A 152 -3.80 -21.52 -14.61
CA GLU A 152 -3.08 -22.10 -13.47
C GLU A 152 -1.61 -21.63 -13.41
N GLU A 153 -0.96 -21.50 -14.58
CA GLU A 153 0.42 -21.00 -14.67
C GLU A 153 0.51 -19.51 -14.30
N LYS A 154 -0.44 -18.67 -14.76
CA LYS A 154 -0.51 -17.24 -14.37
C LYS A 154 -0.77 -17.04 -12.88
N ASN A 155 -1.69 -17.82 -12.29
CA ASN A 155 -1.96 -17.73 -10.86
C ASN A 155 -0.76 -18.18 -10.02
N GLN A 156 0.00 -19.21 -10.45
CA GLN A 156 1.22 -19.62 -9.74
C GLN A 156 2.35 -18.58 -9.84
N GLU A 157 2.48 -17.90 -10.98
CA GLU A 157 3.48 -16.86 -11.16
C GLU A 157 3.15 -15.60 -10.32
N GLU A 158 1.87 -15.23 -10.23
CA GLU A 158 1.41 -14.13 -9.38
C GLU A 158 1.57 -14.43 -7.89
N LEU A 159 1.31 -15.68 -7.47
CA LEU A 159 1.53 -16.11 -6.08
C LEU A 159 3.02 -16.06 -5.70
N LYS A 160 3.91 -16.57 -6.58
CA LYS A 160 5.37 -16.52 -6.37
C LYS A 160 5.88 -15.09 -6.25
N LYS A 161 5.36 -14.18 -7.09
CA LYS A 161 5.75 -12.76 -7.06
C LYS A 161 5.29 -12.06 -5.77
N GLN A 162 4.11 -12.41 -5.23
CA GLN A 162 3.64 -11.92 -3.94
C GLN A 162 4.45 -12.47 -2.76
N GLU A 163 4.86 -13.75 -2.79
CA GLU A 163 5.73 -14.32 -1.75
C GLU A 163 7.12 -13.69 -1.76
N GLU A 164 7.66 -13.38 -2.93
CA GLU A 164 8.96 -12.74 -3.07
C GLU A 164 8.94 -11.28 -2.58
N LEU A 165 7.85 -10.53 -2.88
CA LEU A 165 7.61 -9.19 -2.31
C LEU A 165 7.51 -9.22 -0.79
N LYS A 166 6.80 -10.20 -0.21
CA LYS A 166 6.71 -10.36 1.25
C LYS A 166 8.08 -10.65 1.87
N LYS A 167 8.88 -11.53 1.27
CA LYS A 167 10.25 -11.82 1.74
C LYS A 167 11.15 -10.59 1.68
N GLN A 168 11.03 -9.76 0.64
CA GLN A 168 11.78 -8.50 0.55
C GLN A 168 11.35 -7.46 1.58
N GLU A 169 10.06 -7.33 1.87
CA GLU A 169 9.57 -6.45 2.94
C GLU A 169 10.02 -6.92 4.33
N GLU A 170 10.01 -8.23 4.58
CA GLU A 170 10.45 -8.82 5.84
C GLU A 170 11.97 -8.65 6.05
N GLN A 171 12.76 -8.82 4.99
CA GLN A 171 14.20 -8.56 5.01
C GLN A 171 14.49 -7.07 5.30
N LYS A 172 13.77 -6.14 4.64
CA LYS A 172 13.91 -4.70 4.91
C LYS A 172 13.58 -4.34 6.36
N LYS A 173 12.52 -4.94 6.93
CA LYS A 173 12.18 -4.74 8.34
C LYS A 173 13.26 -5.26 9.28
N GLN A 174 13.85 -6.42 9.00
CA GLN A 174 14.96 -6.95 9.81
C GLN A 174 16.21 -6.08 9.75
N ASP A 175 16.55 -5.57 8.56
CA ASP A 175 17.71 -4.69 8.39
C ASP A 175 17.50 -3.34 9.08
N GLU A 176 16.28 -2.80 9.06
CA GLU A 176 15.92 -1.58 9.77
C GLU A 176 15.96 -1.76 11.30
N LEU A 177 15.51 -2.93 11.80
CA LEU A 177 15.58 -3.28 13.22
C LEU A 177 17.03 -3.38 13.70
N LYS A 178 17.91 -4.05 12.94
CA LYS A 178 19.35 -4.14 13.25
C LYS A 178 20.00 -2.78 13.30
N LYS A 179 19.66 -1.88 12.35
CA LYS A 179 20.19 -0.51 12.32
C LYS A 179 19.73 0.30 13.55
N GLN A 180 18.49 0.11 14.00
CA GLN A 180 18.01 0.75 15.23
C GLN A 180 18.69 0.21 16.49
N GLU A 181 18.94 -1.10 16.57
CA GLU A 181 19.67 -1.69 17.69
C GLU A 181 21.12 -1.20 17.75
N GLU A 182 21.78 -1.06 16.60
CA GLU A 182 23.15 -0.54 16.52
C GLU A 182 23.23 0.93 16.94
N LEU A 183 22.26 1.75 16.52
CA LEU A 183 22.15 3.15 16.97
C LEU A 183 21.94 3.26 18.49
N LYS A 184 21.09 2.40 19.08
CA LYS A 184 20.88 2.37 20.54
C LYS A 184 22.15 2.00 21.29
N LYS A 185 22.90 0.99 20.82
CA LYS A 185 24.19 0.61 21.42
C LYS A 185 25.22 1.73 21.35
N GLN A 186 25.28 2.48 20.25
CA GLN A 186 26.17 3.64 20.12
C GLN A 186 25.77 4.79 21.04
N GLU A 187 24.47 5.03 21.25
CA GLU A 187 23.99 6.04 22.20
C GLU A 187 24.27 5.65 23.66
N GLU A 188 24.10 4.38 24.02
CA GLU A 188 24.45 3.87 25.35
C GLU A 188 25.96 3.97 25.63
N GLN A 189 26.80 3.61 24.65
CA GLN A 189 28.24 3.74 24.78
C GLN A 189 28.66 5.21 24.97
N LYS A 190 28.08 6.14 24.21
CA LYS A 190 28.36 7.58 24.37
C LYS A 190 27.96 8.10 25.74
N LYS A 191 26.82 7.66 26.29
CA LYS A 191 26.39 8.03 27.64
C LYS A 191 27.32 7.48 28.71
N GLN A 192 27.81 6.25 28.55
CA GLN A 192 28.76 5.65 29.49
C GLN A 192 30.13 6.37 29.43
N ASP A 193 30.59 6.74 28.25
CA ASP A 193 31.84 7.48 28.06
C ASP A 193 31.74 8.91 28.64
N GLU A 194 30.57 9.57 28.54
CA GLU A 194 30.31 10.86 29.21
C GLU A 194 30.28 10.73 30.74
N LEU A 195 29.68 9.65 31.27
CA LEU A 195 29.63 9.40 32.72
C LEU A 195 31.03 9.13 33.29
N ASN A 196 31.86 8.40 32.56
CA ASN A 196 33.24 8.12 32.94
C ASN A 196 34.11 9.39 32.94
N LYS A 197 33.92 10.30 31.96
CA LYS A 197 34.61 11.60 31.93
C LYS A 197 34.22 12.53 33.08
N GLN A 198 32.97 12.49 33.53
CA GLN A 198 32.53 13.26 34.72
C GLN A 198 33.14 12.72 36.02
N ASN A 199 33.31 11.40 36.15
CA ASN A 199 33.93 10.79 37.31
C ASN A 199 35.45 11.07 37.38
N GLU A 200 36.14 11.17 36.25
CA GLU A 200 37.57 11.54 36.20
C GLU A 200 37.82 13.00 36.60
N GLN A 201 36.87 13.92 36.35
CA GLN A 201 36.98 15.32 36.78
C GLN A 201 36.69 15.53 38.28
N ASN A 202 35.98 14.60 38.93
CA ASN A 202 35.59 14.73 40.35
C ASN A 202 36.63 14.16 41.34
N ASN A 203 37.64 13.44 40.85
CA ASN A 203 38.66 12.79 41.71
C ASN A 203 39.99 13.56 41.78
N GLY A 204 40.02 14.81 41.30
CA GLY A 204 41.21 15.65 41.21
C GLY A 204 41.39 16.71 42.30
N ASN A 205 40.57 16.74 43.35
CA ASN A 205 40.66 17.78 44.40
C ASN A 205 40.61 17.17 45.81
N GLY A 206 41.76 16.75 46.33
CA GLY A 206 41.82 16.13 47.65
C GLY A 206 43.22 15.75 48.18
N GLN A 207 44.24 16.58 47.97
CA GLN A 207 45.48 16.52 48.76
C GLN A 207 45.83 17.92 49.29
N GLY A 208 45.20 18.29 50.40
CA GLY A 208 45.62 19.42 51.23
C GLY A 208 46.84 19.03 52.05
N ASN A 209 47.99 19.57 51.69
CA ASN A 209 49.26 19.43 52.40
C ASN A 209 49.21 20.32 53.67
N THR A 210 49.22 19.72 54.86
CA THR A 210 49.38 20.47 56.12
C THR A 210 50.86 20.47 56.52
N THR A 211 51.50 21.64 56.43
CA THR A 211 52.83 21.89 57.00
C THR A 211 52.66 22.43 58.43
N PRO A 212 53.37 21.92 59.45
CA PRO A 212 53.31 22.46 60.80
C PRO A 212 54.20 23.71 60.95
N PRO A 213 53.83 24.68 61.80
CA PRO A 213 54.59 25.91 61.99
C PRO A 213 55.86 25.66 62.82
N ASN A 214 56.94 26.34 62.44
CA ASN A 214 58.21 26.38 63.14
C ASN A 214 58.32 27.77 63.83
N ASN A 215 58.41 27.75 65.16
CA ASN A 215 58.65 28.85 66.13
C ASN A 215 57.82 30.13 66.00
#